data_AF-A0A1V8YFC9-F1
#
_entry.id   AF-A0A1V8YFC9-F1
#
_cell.length_a   1.000
_cell.length_b   1.000
_cell.length_c   1.000
_cell.angle_alpha   90.00
_cell.angle_beta   90.00
_cell.angle_gamma   90.00
#
_symmetry.space_group_name_H-M   'P 1'
#
loop_
_entity.id
_entity.type
_entity.pdbx_description
1 polymer ?
#
loop_
_entity_poly.entity_id
_entity_poly.type
_entity_poly.pdbx_seq_one_letter_code
_entity_poly.pdbx_strand_id
1 'polypeptide(L)'
;MVTIGQLVFYIPFFIMLSILLYYINWTKRKLSVLFFSLPCTYFTYQIFSFRHWETPATLIRHIIGFVFSMILLILWLFFLYRNQK
;
A
#
# COMPACT_ATOMS: atom_id res chain seq x y z
N MET A 1 2.73 -27.91 -5.63
CA MET A 1 2.14 -27.95 -4.28
C MET A 1 1.97 -26.56 -3.66
N VAL A 2 2.97 -25.66 -3.69
CA VAL A 2 2.86 -24.29 -3.15
C VAL A 2 1.78 -23.43 -3.85
N THR A 3 1.60 -23.58 -5.16
CA THR A 3 0.67 -22.77 -5.96
C THR A 3 -0.81 -23.02 -5.65
N ILE A 4 -1.19 -24.27 -5.33
CA ILE A 4 -2.58 -24.61 -4.98
C ILE A 4 -2.92 -24.07 -3.59
N GLY A 5 -2.01 -24.17 -2.62
CA GLY A 5 -2.19 -23.58 -1.29
C GLY A 5 -2.33 -22.06 -1.33
N GLN A 6 -1.58 -21.40 -2.22
CA GLN A 6 -1.71 -19.95 -2.46
C GLN A 6 -3.08 -19.58 -3.04
N LEU A 7 -3.58 -20.33 -4.04
CA LEU A 7 -4.90 -20.09 -4.63
C LEU A 7 -6.04 -20.20 -3.61
N VAL A 8 -5.99 -21.21 -2.74
CA VAL A 8 -7.00 -21.43 -1.68
C VAL A 8 -7.04 -20.25 -0.69
N PHE A 9 -5.92 -19.56 -0.48
CA PHE A 9 -5.88 -18.36 0.37
C PHE A 9 -6.27 -17.08 -0.36
N TYR A 10 -5.81 -16.90 -1.60
CA TYR A 10 -6.08 -15.69 -2.37
C TYR A 10 -7.56 -15.54 -2.72
N ILE A 11 -8.27 -16.63 -3.04
CA ILE A 11 -9.69 -16.56 -3.43
C ILE A 11 -10.57 -15.96 -2.30
N PRO A 12 -10.55 -16.48 -1.06
CA PRO A 12 -11.27 -15.86 0.06
C PRO A 12 -10.79 -14.44 0.36
N PHE A 13 -9.47 -14.19 0.32
CA PHE A 13 -8.91 -12.88 0.59
C PHE A 13 -9.46 -11.80 -0.36
N PHE A 14 -9.48 -12.08 -1.67
CA PHE A 14 -10.01 -11.14 -2.66
C PHE A 14 -11.52 -10.96 -2.52
N ILE A 15 -12.28 -12.02 -2.21
CA ILE A 15 -13.73 -11.90 -1.92
C ILE A 15 -13.96 -10.97 -0.72
N MET A 16 -13.21 -11.17 0.37
CA MET A 16 -13.29 -10.34 1.57
C MET A 16 -12.91 -8.89 1.29
N LEU A 17 -11.85 -8.68 0.50
CA LEU A 17 -11.40 -7.35 0.06
C LEU A 17 -12.49 -6.65 -0.76
N SER A 18 -13.11 -7.34 -1.71
CA SER A 18 -14.19 -6.78 -2.53
C SER A 18 -15.41 -6.39 -1.70
N ILE A 19 -15.81 -7.22 -0.74
CA ILE A 19 -16.91 -6.90 0.19
C ILE A 19 -16.55 -5.67 1.03
N LEU A 20 -15.33 -5.62 1.57
CA LEU A 20 -14.87 -4.48 2.35
C LEU A 20 -14.86 -3.18 1.54
N LEU A 21 -14.37 -3.23 0.30
CA LEU A 21 -14.40 -2.09 -0.62
C LEU A 21 -15.85 -1.69 -0.96
N TYR A 22 -16.78 -2.64 -1.10
CA TYR A 22 -18.18 -2.33 -1.37
C TYR A 22 -18.87 -1.59 -0.21
N TYR A 23 -18.60 -2.00 1.04
CA TYR A 23 -19.19 -1.37 2.22
C TYR A 23 -18.58 -0.01 2.58
N ILE A 24 -17.42 0.35 2.02
CA ILE A 24 -16.85 1.67 2.23
C ILE A 24 -17.68 2.70 1.45
N ASN A 25 -18.24 3.68 2.17
CA ASN A 25 -18.80 4.88 1.54
C ASN A 25 -17.67 5.67 0.85
N TRP A 26 -17.48 5.43 -0.44
CA TRP A 26 -16.46 6.08 -1.26
C TRP A 26 -16.76 7.56 -1.44
N THR A 27 -15.80 8.39 -1.08
CA THR A 27 -15.80 9.81 -1.41
C THR A 27 -14.58 10.12 -2.26
N LYS A 28 -14.64 11.20 -3.05
CA LYS A 28 -13.47 11.67 -3.83
C LYS A 28 -12.22 11.83 -2.96
N ARG A 29 -12.42 12.21 -1.69
CA ARG A 29 -11.36 12.32 -0.67
C ARG A 29 -10.76 10.96 -0.32
N LYS A 30 -11.58 9.94 -0.01
CA LYS A 30 -11.10 8.58 0.33
C LYS A 30 -10.40 7.91 -0.86
N LEU A 31 -10.93 8.06 -2.08
CA LEU A 31 -10.27 7.58 -3.30
C LEU A 31 -8.90 8.22 -3.48
N SER A 32 -8.80 9.52 -3.24
CA SER A 32 -7.53 10.24 -3.33
C SER A 32 -6.52 9.74 -2.29
N VAL A 33 -6.92 9.56 -1.03
CA VAL A 33 -6.04 8.99 0.01
C VAL A 33 -5.58 7.58 -0.38
N LEU A 34 -6.47 6.75 -0.94
CA LEU A 34 -6.12 5.42 -1.43
C LEU A 34 -5.03 5.50 -2.51
N PHE A 35 -5.17 6.39 -3.48
CA PHE A 35 -4.16 6.59 -4.53
C PHE A 35 -2.79 6.99 -3.96
N PHE A 36 -2.77 7.95 -3.02
CA PHE A 36 -1.53 8.37 -2.37
C PHE A 36 -0.94 7.32 -1.42
N SER A 37 -1.71 6.31 -1.01
CA SER A 37 -1.22 5.18 -0.21
C SER A 37 -0.58 4.06 -1.05
N LEU A 38 -0.84 4.01 -2.36
CA LEU A 38 -0.30 2.97 -3.25
C LEU A 38 1.24 2.94 -3.25
N PRO A 39 1.98 4.06 -3.35
CA PRO A 39 3.43 4.04 -3.29
C PRO A 39 3.96 3.47 -1.97
N CYS A 40 3.32 3.79 -0.84
CA CYS A 40 3.67 3.22 0.46
C CYS A 40 3.51 1.70 0.46
N THR A 41 2.38 1.19 -0.07
CA THR A 41 2.16 -0.27 -0.16
C THR A 41 3.17 -0.96 -1.07
N TYR A 42 3.56 -0.33 -2.17
CA TYR A 42 4.59 -0.84 -3.08
C TYR A 42 5.95 -0.99 -2.39
N PHE A 43 6.46 0.07 -1.76
CA PHE A 43 7.74 0.00 -1.08
C PHE A 43 7.71 -0.91 0.15
N THR A 44 6.57 -1.00 0.85
CA THR A 44 6.36 -1.98 1.93
C THR A 44 6.54 -3.40 1.42
N TYR A 45 5.92 -3.73 0.27
CA TYR A 45 6.09 -5.02 -0.36
C TYR A 45 7.54 -5.29 -0.77
N GLN A 46 8.24 -4.30 -1.35
CA GLN A 46 9.66 -4.44 -1.73
C GLN A 46 10.56 -4.68 -0.51
N ILE A 47 10.30 -4.02 0.62
CA ILE A 47 11.08 -4.21 1.86
C ILE A 47 10.82 -5.59 2.46
N PHE A 48 9.57 -6.04 2.53
CA PHE A 48 9.25 -7.35 3.11
C PHE A 48 9.59 -8.53 2.21
N SER A 49 9.64 -8.32 0.89
CA SER A 49 10.08 -9.33 -0.07
C SER A 49 11.58 -9.29 -0.36
N PHE A 50 12.33 -8.46 0.38
CA PHE A 50 13.78 -8.33 0.22
C PHE A 50 14.49 -9.67 0.40
N ARG A 51 15.25 -10.07 -0.61
CA ARG A 51 15.95 -11.36 -0.63
C ARG A 51 17.36 -11.22 -0.08
N HIS A 52 17.83 -12.26 0.60
CA HIS A 52 19.16 -12.28 1.21
C HIS A 52 20.34 -12.13 0.22
N TRP A 53 20.13 -12.39 -1.07
CA TRP A 53 21.14 -12.20 -2.12
C TRP A 53 21.10 -10.81 -2.77
N GLU A 54 20.15 -9.94 -2.39
CA GLU A 54 20.11 -8.57 -2.88
C GLU A 54 21.12 -7.67 -2.17
N THR A 55 21.64 -6.66 -2.87
CA THR A 55 22.67 -5.79 -2.31
C THR A 55 22.08 -4.87 -1.24
N PRO A 56 22.79 -4.57 -0.13
CA PRO A 56 22.30 -3.64 0.89
C PRO A 56 21.89 -2.26 0.33
N ALA A 57 22.53 -1.82 -0.76
CA ALA A 57 22.18 -0.59 -1.45
C ALA A 57 20.74 -0.58 -2.02
N THR A 58 20.23 -1.74 -2.46
CA THR A 58 18.84 -1.85 -2.94
C THR A 58 17.83 -1.71 -1.81
N LEU A 59 18.10 -2.32 -0.65
CA LEU A 59 17.27 -2.12 0.55
C LEU A 59 17.23 -0.65 0.97
N ILE A 60 18.39 0.02 1.00
CA ILE A 60 18.47 1.45 1.33
C ILE A 60 17.65 2.29 0.35
N ARG A 61 17.71 2.00 -0.96
CA ARG A 61 16.88 2.68 -1.96
C ARG A 61 15.39 2.48 -1.72
N HIS A 62 14.95 1.26 -1.39
CA HIS A 62 13.55 0.99 -1.06
C HIS A 62 13.11 1.73 0.21
N ILE A 63 13.95 1.78 1.23
CA ILE A 63 13.68 2.52 2.47
C ILE A 63 13.57 4.02 2.20
N ILE A 64 14.49 4.61 1.41
CA ILE A 64 14.43 6.02 1.02
C ILE A 64 13.12 6.30 0.26
N GLY A 65 12.78 5.46 -0.73
CA GLY A 65 11.53 5.57 -1.48
C GLY A 65 10.27 5.45 -0.60
N PHE A 66 10.31 4.58 0.40
CA PHE A 66 9.25 4.43 1.40
C PHE A 66 9.08 5.71 2.24
N VAL A 67 10.18 6.28 2.74
CA VAL A 67 10.17 7.52 3.52
C VAL A 67 9.59 8.68 2.70
N PHE A 68 10.02 8.84 1.45
CA PHE A 68 9.45 9.86 0.55
C PHE A 68 7.95 9.65 0.32
N SER A 69 7.53 8.40 0.10
CA SER A 69 6.12 8.07 -0.08
C SER A 69 5.28 8.41 1.17
N MET A 70 5.80 8.13 2.37
CA MET A 70 5.16 8.47 3.62
C MET A 70 5.04 9.98 3.82
N ILE A 71 6.11 10.73 3.58
CA ILE A 71 6.10 12.20 3.68
C ILE A 71 5.02 12.78 2.75
N LEU A 72 4.97 12.29 1.52
CA LEU A 72 4.02 12.75 0.51
C LEU A 72 2.56 12.40 0.89
N LEU A 73 2.33 11.22 1.45
CA LEU A 73 1.02 10.82 2.00
C LEU A 73 0.61 11.69 3.19
N ILE A 74 1.53 11.99 4.11
CA ILE A 74 1.27 12.85 5.28
C ILE A 74 0.93 14.27 4.82
N LEU A 75 1.70 14.84 3.88
CA LEU A 75 1.43 16.16 3.30
C LEU A 75 0.05 16.19 2.62
N TRP A 76 -0.30 15.14 1.89
CA TRP A 76 -1.61 15.04 1.25
C TRP A 76 -2.75 14.96 2.28
N LEU A 77 -2.60 14.16 3.33
CA LEU A 77 -3.56 14.08 4.43
C LEU A 77 -3.73 15.44 5.12
N PHE A 78 -2.64 16.16 5.36
CA PHE A 78 -2.67 17.50 5.95
C PHE A 78 -3.43 18.49 5.05
N PHE A 79 -3.16 18.50 3.75
CA PHE A 79 -3.89 19.34 2.78
C PHE A 79 -5.38 18.99 2.75
N LEU A 80 -5.70 17.69 2.74
CA LEU A 80 -7.07 17.20 2.73
C LEU A 80 -7.83 17.55 4.00
N TYR A 81 -7.16 17.52 5.15
CA TYR A 81 -7.70 17.97 6.44
C TYR A 81 -7.93 19.48 6.48
N ARG A 82 -6.97 20.27 5.98
CA ARG A 82 -7.08 21.73 5.92
C ARG A 82 -8.26 22.20 5.08
N ASN A 83 -8.52 21.55 3.95
CA ASN A 83 -9.65 21.85 3.06
C ASN A 83 -11.00 21.26 3.55
N GLN A 84 -11.07 20.77 4.79
CA GLN A 84 -12.34 20.38 5.41
C GLN A 84 -12.95 21.48 6.30
N LYS A 85 -12.17 22.52 6.63
CA LYS A 85 -12.72 23.78 7.19
C LYS A 85 -13.31 24.62 6.07
#